data_AF-A0A1H3Q6C9-F1
#
_entry.id   AF-A0A1H3Q6C9-F1
#
_cell.length_a   1.000
_cell.length_b   1.000
_cell.length_c   1.000
_cell.angle_alpha   90.00
_cell.angle_beta   90.00
_cell.angle_gamma   90.00
#
_symmetry.space_group_name_H-M   'P 1'
#
loop_
_entity.id
_entity.type
_entity.pdbx_description
1 polymer ?
#
loop_
_entity_poly.entity_id
_entity_poly.type
_entity_poly.pdbx_seq_one_letter_code
_entity_poly.pdbx_strand_id
1 'polypeptide(L)'
;MANHGYMTITGKTQGLISAGCSTQDSIGNKCQAGHTDEIIVLSYSHNIVNIGNINKPTHSPIIVTKNIDKSSPLIAQALSSREEVNCTISFYRVSSFGMQEKFYSVSISGGVIADLTL
;
A
#
# COMPACT_ATOMS: atom_id res chain seq x y z
N MET A 1 20.68 -5.16 0.19
CA MET A 1 19.27 -5.59 0.30
C MET A 1 18.39 -4.40 0.02
N ALA A 2 17.37 -4.56 -0.83
CA ALA A 2 16.37 -3.52 -1.04
C ALA A 2 15.50 -3.40 0.23
N ASN A 3 15.20 -2.18 0.66
CA ASN A 3 14.25 -1.98 1.75
C ASN A 3 12.84 -1.95 1.15
N HIS A 4 12.03 -2.94 1.49
CA HIS A 4 10.63 -3.00 1.06
C HIS A 4 9.78 -2.03 1.89
N GLY A 5 8.76 -1.47 1.24
CA GLY A 5 7.64 -0.86 1.96
C GLY A 5 6.57 -1.91 2.25
N TYR A 6 5.72 -1.64 3.23
CA TYR A 6 4.58 -2.49 3.54
C TYR A 6 3.32 -1.64 3.60
N MET A 7 2.20 -2.18 3.11
CA MET A 7 0.93 -1.48 3.06
C MET A 7 -0.18 -2.29 3.70
N THR A 8 -0.84 -1.71 4.69
CA THR A 8 -2.11 -2.19 5.20
C THR A 8 -3.23 -1.48 4.45
N ILE A 9 -4.25 -2.22 4.01
CA ILE A 9 -5.44 -1.66 3.37
C ILE A 9 -6.69 -2.26 4.01
N THR A 10 -7.61 -1.40 4.39
CA THR A 10 -8.88 -1.75 5.03
C THR A 10 -10.02 -1.12 4.23
N GLY A 11 -10.88 -1.96 3.65
CA GLY A 11 -12.11 -1.53 3.02
C GLY A 11 -13.24 -1.36 4.04
N LYS A 12 -14.14 -0.42 3.77
CA LYS A 12 -15.31 -0.15 4.62
C LYS A 12 -16.28 -1.33 4.73
N THR A 13 -16.39 -2.14 3.69
CA THR A 13 -17.27 -3.32 3.58
C THR A 13 -16.47 -4.62 3.67
N GLN A 14 -15.30 -4.70 3.03
CA GLN A 14 -14.47 -5.91 3.00
C GLN A 14 -13.63 -6.12 4.27
N GLY A 15 -13.50 -5.11 5.13
CA GLY A 15 -12.62 -5.18 6.30
C GLY A 15 -11.14 -5.16 5.88
N LEU A 16 -10.29 -5.93 6.55
CA LEU A 16 -8.85 -5.93 6.30
C LEU A 16 -8.51 -6.62 4.97
N ILE A 17 -8.42 -5.85 3.90
CA ILE A 17 -8.12 -6.34 2.54
C ILE A 17 -6.70 -6.93 2.46
N SER A 18 -5.75 -6.41 3.24
CA SER A 18 -4.37 -6.93 3.28
C SER A 18 -4.21 -8.21 4.12
N ALA A 19 -5.28 -8.75 4.72
CA ALA A 19 -5.19 -9.92 5.59
C ALA A 19 -4.61 -11.15 4.86
N GLY A 20 -3.51 -11.68 5.41
CA GLY A 20 -2.82 -12.86 4.90
C GLY A 20 -2.21 -12.70 3.50
N CYS A 21 -2.03 -11.48 2.98
CA CYS A 21 -1.52 -11.27 1.62
C CYS A 21 -0.02 -11.56 1.47
N SER A 22 0.75 -11.54 2.56
CA SER A 22 2.19 -11.85 2.56
C SER A 22 2.49 -13.19 3.24
N THR A 23 1.59 -14.15 3.07
CA THR A 23 1.75 -15.54 3.53
C THR A 23 2.32 -16.42 2.41
N GLN A 24 2.82 -17.60 2.77
CA GLN A 24 3.35 -18.57 1.81
C GLN A 24 2.30 -18.97 0.76
N ASP A 25 1.04 -19.12 1.16
CA ASP A 25 -0.07 -19.47 0.26
C ASP A 25 -0.37 -18.37 -0.76
N SER A 26 0.02 -17.13 -0.45
CA SER A 26 -0.29 -15.94 -1.25
C SER A 26 0.84 -15.58 -2.22
N ILE A 27 2.09 -15.50 -1.75
CA ILE A 27 3.25 -15.04 -2.54
C ILE A 27 4.42 -16.03 -2.56
N GLY A 28 4.20 -17.26 -2.08
CA GLY A 28 5.23 -18.28 -1.99
C GLY A 28 6.40 -17.84 -1.10
N ASN A 29 7.61 -18.22 -1.52
CA ASN A 29 8.86 -17.98 -0.77
C ASN A 29 9.22 -16.49 -0.59
N LYS A 30 8.44 -15.56 -1.17
CA LYS A 30 8.59 -14.12 -0.96
C LYS A 30 7.91 -13.64 0.33
N CYS A 31 7.20 -14.51 1.05
CA CYS A 31 6.57 -14.18 2.32
C CYS A 31 7.58 -13.70 3.36
N GLN A 32 7.15 -12.76 4.20
CA GLN A 32 7.99 -12.20 5.26
C GLN A 32 7.31 -12.37 6.61
N ALA A 33 7.98 -13.09 7.51
CA ALA A 33 7.52 -13.27 8.88
C ALA A 33 7.44 -11.89 9.56
N GLY A 34 6.31 -11.61 10.22
CA GLY A 34 6.04 -10.32 10.86
C GLY A 34 5.25 -9.32 10.00
N HIS A 35 5.08 -9.58 8.70
CA HIS A 35 4.33 -8.72 7.77
C HIS A 35 3.20 -9.47 7.04
N THR A 36 2.67 -10.54 7.63
CA THR A 36 1.71 -11.46 6.99
C THR A 36 0.44 -10.78 6.49
N ASP A 37 0.00 -9.75 7.20
CA ASP A 37 -1.23 -8.98 6.92
C ASP A 37 -0.95 -7.64 6.24
N GLU A 38 0.25 -7.46 5.70
CA GLU A 38 0.67 -6.24 5.01
C GLU A 38 1.19 -6.57 3.61
N ILE A 39 0.74 -5.81 2.63
CA ILE A 39 1.12 -5.96 1.23
C ILE A 39 2.56 -5.48 1.06
N ILE A 40 3.42 -6.29 0.44
CA ILE A 40 4.76 -5.86 0.03
C ILE A 40 4.64 -4.82 -1.09
N VAL A 41 5.16 -3.62 -0.83
CA VAL A 41 5.24 -2.50 -1.76
C VAL A 41 6.59 -2.51 -2.47
N LEU A 42 6.55 -2.68 -3.80
CA LEU A 42 7.72 -2.67 -4.67
C LEU A 42 8.08 -1.27 -5.16
N SER A 43 7.06 -0.44 -5.41
CA SER A 43 7.24 0.95 -5.82
C SER A 43 6.11 1.81 -5.26
N TYR A 44 6.45 3.06 -4.96
CA TYR A 44 5.52 4.10 -4.52
C TYR A 44 5.79 5.37 -5.31
N SER A 45 4.75 5.96 -5.89
CA SER A 45 4.81 7.25 -6.56
C SER A 45 3.59 8.08 -6.18
N HIS A 46 3.84 9.33 -5.81
CA HIS A 46 2.79 10.29 -5.49
C HIS A 46 3.30 11.68 -5.85
N ASN A 47 2.53 12.39 -6.66
CA ASN A 47 2.85 13.73 -7.08
C ASN A 47 1.91 14.74 -6.40
N ILE A 48 2.49 15.69 -5.69
CA ILE A 48 1.78 16.79 -5.04
C ILE A 48 2.35 18.07 -5.63
N VAL A 49 1.51 18.87 -6.25
CA VAL A 49 1.93 20.09 -6.97
C VAL A 49 1.09 21.29 -6.55
N ASN A 50 1.73 22.45 -6.45
CA ASN A 50 1.03 23.73 -6.36
C ASN A 50 0.81 24.24 -7.78
N ILE A 51 -0.43 24.14 -8.27
CA ILE A 51 -0.79 24.56 -9.62
C ILE A 51 -1.19 26.04 -9.55
N GLY A 52 -0.43 26.94 -10.19
CA GLY A 52 -0.79 28.35 -10.30
C GLY A 52 -0.95 29.08 -8.95
N ASN A 53 -1.95 29.96 -8.85
CA ASN A 53 -2.23 30.79 -7.67
C ASN A 53 -3.20 30.13 -6.67
N ILE A 54 -3.41 28.81 -6.74
CA ILE A 54 -4.28 28.13 -5.80
C ILE A 54 -3.52 27.99 -4.47
N ASN A 55 -4.08 28.50 -3.37
CA ASN A 55 -3.48 28.41 -2.03
C ASN A 55 -3.52 26.99 -1.42
N LYS A 56 -3.68 25.94 -2.24
CA LYS A 56 -3.79 24.55 -1.78
C LYS A 56 -3.05 23.61 -2.73
N PRO A 57 -2.34 22.61 -2.20
CA PRO A 57 -1.69 21.59 -3.01
C PRO A 57 -2.73 20.72 -3.73
N THR A 58 -2.46 20.41 -4.99
CA THR A 58 -3.24 19.47 -5.80
C THR A 58 -2.59 18.10 -5.72
N HIS A 59 -3.36 17.10 -5.27
CA HIS A 59 -2.92 15.72 -5.17
C HIS A 59 -3.20 14.97 -6.48
N SER A 60 -2.17 14.33 -7.03
CA SER A 60 -2.34 13.30 -8.04
C SER A 60 -2.65 11.96 -7.36
N PRO A 61 -3.22 10.96 -8.06
CA PRO A 61 -3.40 9.63 -7.52
C PRO A 61 -2.09 9.05 -6.99
N ILE A 62 -2.19 8.30 -5.89
CA ILE A 62 -1.08 7.53 -5.35
C ILE A 62 -0.98 6.23 -6.15
N ILE A 63 0.19 5.96 -6.70
CA ILE A 63 0.46 4.76 -7.51
C ILE A 63 1.36 3.84 -6.70
N VAL A 64 0.89 2.63 -6.46
CA VAL A 64 1.61 1.59 -5.73
C VAL A 64 1.78 0.37 -6.62
N THR A 65 3.01 -0.13 -6.74
CA THR A 65 3.30 -1.40 -7.41
C THR A 65 3.49 -2.49 -6.37
N LYS A 66 2.81 -3.62 -6.56
CA LYS A 66 2.84 -4.80 -5.70
C LYS A 66 2.89 -6.08 -6.53
N ASN A 67 3.16 -7.22 -5.91
CA ASN A 67 2.98 -8.52 -6.56
C ASN A 67 1.50 -8.89 -6.65
N ILE A 68 1.16 -9.81 -7.56
CA ILE A 68 -0.14 -10.48 -7.51
C ILE A 68 -0.15 -11.38 -6.28
N ASP A 69 -1.06 -11.08 -5.36
CA ASP A 69 -1.25 -11.78 -4.09
C ASP A 69 -2.75 -11.88 -3.74
N LYS A 70 -3.09 -12.47 -2.58
CA LYS A 70 -4.46 -12.69 -2.11
C LYS A 70 -5.32 -11.43 -2.04
N SER A 71 -4.73 -10.25 -1.85
CA SER A 71 -5.47 -8.98 -1.80
C SER A 71 -5.82 -8.42 -3.18
N SER A 72 -5.18 -8.89 -4.26
CA SER A 72 -5.42 -8.41 -5.64
C SER A 72 -6.89 -8.50 -6.08
N PRO A 73 -7.60 -9.65 -5.93
CA PRO A 73 -9.02 -9.71 -6.27
C PRO A 73 -9.90 -8.83 -5.37
N LEU A 74 -9.52 -8.63 -4.10
CA LEU A 74 -10.25 -7.76 -3.16
C LEU A 74 -10.09 -6.27 -3.53
N ILE A 75 -8.91 -5.88 -3.99
CA ILE A 75 -8.63 -4.55 -4.56
C ILE A 75 -9.44 -4.34 -5.84
N ALA A 76 -9.49 -5.32 -6.73
CA ALA A 76 -10.32 -5.25 -7.93
C ALA A 76 -11.81 -5.13 -7.59
N GLN A 77 -12.28 -5.84 -6.57
CA GLN A 77 -13.64 -5.72 -6.06
C GLN A 77 -13.91 -4.33 -5.49
N ALA A 78 -12.98 -3.77 -4.70
CA ALA A 78 -13.10 -2.43 -4.13
C ALA A 78 -13.14 -1.33 -5.22
N LEU A 79 -12.37 -1.50 -6.30
CA LEU A 79 -12.44 -0.65 -7.49
C LEU A 79 -13.82 -0.72 -8.15
N SER A 80 -14.33 -1.94 -8.37
CA SER A 80 -15.63 -2.16 -9.01
C SER A 80 -16.80 -1.60 -8.20
N SER A 81 -16.78 -1.76 -6.87
CA SER A 81 -17.82 -1.26 -5.98
C SER A 81 -17.65 0.22 -5.58
N ARG A 82 -16.56 0.88 -5.99
CA ARG A 82 -16.13 2.19 -5.46
C ARG A 82 -16.16 2.25 -3.94
N GLU A 83 -15.67 1.18 -3.33
CA GLU A 83 -15.57 1.10 -1.88
C GLU A 83 -14.55 2.10 -1.34
N GLU A 84 -14.91 2.77 -0.26
CA GLU A 84 -14.02 3.64 0.49
C GLU A 84 -12.99 2.80 1.25
N VAL A 85 -11.71 3.11 1.07
CA VAL A 85 -10.58 2.38 1.67
C VAL A 85 -9.72 3.30 2.53
N ASN A 86 -9.23 2.75 3.63
CA ASN A 86 -8.20 3.36 4.46
C ASN A 86 -6.90 2.57 4.27
N CYS A 87 -5.81 3.27 3.97
CA CYS A 87 -4.53 2.64 3.69
C CYS A 87 -3.44 3.26 4.56
N THR A 88 -2.50 2.45 5.04
CA THR A 88 -1.27 2.94 5.68
C THR A 88 -0.08 2.26 5.03
N ILE A 89 0.83 3.07 4.51
CA ILE A 89 2.06 2.61 3.86
C ILE A 89 3.22 2.95 4.79
N SER A 90 3.99 1.94 5.20
CA SER A 90 5.15 2.07 6.08
C SER A 90 6.43 1.79 5.28
N PHE A 91 7.39 2.70 5.37
CA PHE A 91 8.70 2.58 4.73
C PHE A 91 9.77 2.27 5.77
N TYR A 92 10.62 1.30 5.41
CA TYR A 92 11.68 0.81 6.28
C TYR A 92 13.05 1.18 5.74
N ARG A 93 14.02 1.31 6.63
CA ARG A 93 15.44 1.44 6.29
C ARG A 93 16.28 0.60 7.24
N VAL A 94 17.51 0.31 6.84
CA VAL A 94 18.50 -0.30 7.74
C VAL A 94 19.12 0.81 8.60
N SER A 95 18.98 0.69 9.91
CA SER A 95 19.64 1.57 10.88
C SER A 95 21.15 1.33 10.92
N SER A 96 21.91 2.23 11.55
CA SER A 96 23.36 2.05 11.76
C SER A 96 23.73 0.78 12.54
N PHE A 97 22.78 0.21 13.29
CA PHE A 97 22.92 -1.04 14.03
C PHE A 97 22.59 -2.30 13.19
N GLY A 98 22.28 -2.14 11.89
CA GLY A 98 21.94 -3.24 11.00
C GLY A 98 20.49 -3.75 11.13
N MET A 99 19.67 -3.15 12.00
CA MET A 99 18.27 -3.52 12.19
C MET A 99 17.36 -2.74 11.23
N GLN A 100 16.30 -3.40 10.73
CA GLN A 100 15.23 -2.73 10.00
C GLN A 100 14.39 -1.88 10.95
N GLU A 101 14.26 -0.59 10.64
CA GLU A 101 13.42 0.34 11.37
C GLU A 101 12.44 1.04 10.44
N LYS A 102 11.21 1.27 10.91
CA LYS A 102 10.23 2.11 10.22
C LYS A 102 10.64 3.56 10.39
N PHE A 103 10.90 4.26 9.29
CA PHE A 103 11.37 5.66 9.32
C PHE A 103 10.35 6.67 8.76
N TYR A 104 9.38 6.20 7.98
CA TYR A 104 8.36 7.06 7.38
C TYR A 104 7.05 6.29 7.18
N SER A 105 5.93 6.99 7.27
CA SER A 105 4.61 6.40 7.01
C SER A 105 3.69 7.39 6.33
N VAL A 106 2.91 6.90 5.37
CA VAL A 106 1.86 7.65 4.68
C VAL A 106 0.52 7.00 5.00
N SER A 107 -0.38 7.76 5.63
CA SER A 107 -1.76 7.34 5.88
C SER A 107 -2.71 8.01 4.90
N ILE A 108 -3.64 7.22 4.37
CA ILE A 108 -4.68 7.64 3.42
C ILE A 108 -6.01 7.27 4.06
N SER A 109 -6.87 8.27 4.24
CA SER A 109 -8.19 8.10 4.81
C SER A 109 -9.26 8.43 3.79
N GLY A 110 -10.28 7.59 3.67
CA GLY A 110 -11.40 7.82 2.75
C GLY A 110 -11.01 7.79 1.27
N GLY A 111 -9.99 7.00 0.92
CA GLY A 111 -9.54 6.86 -0.46
C GLY A 111 -10.51 6.02 -1.29
N VAL A 112 -10.49 6.20 -2.61
CA VAL A 112 -11.18 5.33 -3.57
C VAL A 112 -10.16 4.90 -4.61
N ILE A 113 -10.18 3.63 -4.97
CA ILE A 113 -9.29 3.09 -6.00
C ILE A 113 -9.76 3.62 -7.35
N ALA A 114 -8.88 4.32 -8.06
CA ALA A 114 -9.22 4.98 -9.32
C ALA A 114 -8.92 4.11 -10.55
N ASP A 115 -7.84 3.34 -10.48
CA ASP A 115 -7.33 2.51 -11.57
C ASP A 115 -6.63 1.27 -11.02
N LEU A 116 -6.67 0.17 -11.78
CA LEU A 116 -5.92 -1.05 -11.51
C LEU A 116 -5.34 -1.59 -12.82
N THR A 117 -4.02 -1.59 -12.92
CA THR A 117 -3.26 -2.22 -14.01
C THR A 117 -2.56 -3.47 -13.45
N LEU A 118 -2.68 -4.62 -14.13
CA LEU A 118 -2.10 -5.91 -13.75
C LEU A 118 -0.91 -6.29 -14.64
#